data_AF-A0A1X1N0Y6-F1
#
_entry.id   AF-A0A1X1N0Y6-F1
#
_cell.length_a   1.000
_cell.length_b   1.000
_cell.length_c   1.000
_cell.angle_alpha   90.00
_cell.angle_beta   90.00
_cell.angle_gamma   90.00
#
_symmetry.space_group_name_H-M   'P 1'
#
loop_
_entity.id
_entity.type
_entity.pdbx_description
1 polymer ?
#
loop_
_entity_poly.entity_id
_entity_poly.type
_entity_poly.pdbx_seq_one_letter_code
_entity_poly.pdbx_strand_id
1 'polypeptide(L)'
;MRTVTTPAAQQAAGRMSRQLPDLQATTTNLINHGNTLADPRNWEGPKAQVFRAQVWPEVQSALTDLRTNLAELARGITEINRRTAAAGS
;
A
#
# COMPACT_ATOMS: atom_id res chain seq x y z
N MET A 1 29.02 12.26 8.03
CA MET A 1 28.65 12.68 6.66
C MET A 1 27.31 13.40 6.72
N ARG A 2 27.22 14.68 6.33
CA ARG A 2 25.93 15.37 6.18
C ARG A 2 25.23 14.76 4.96
N THR A 3 24.06 14.18 5.14
CA THR A 3 23.24 13.71 4.01
C THR A 3 22.81 14.94 3.22
N VAL A 4 23.31 15.11 1.99
CA VAL A 4 22.89 16.18 1.09
C VAL A 4 21.68 15.66 0.32
N THR A 5 20.47 15.93 0.82
CA THR A 5 19.25 15.62 0.06
C THR A 5 19.10 16.62 -1.06
N THR A 6 19.06 16.15 -2.32
CA THR A 6 18.88 17.03 -3.48
C THR A 6 17.44 17.56 -3.55
N PRO A 7 17.19 18.71 -4.20
CA PRO A 7 15.84 19.20 -4.45
C PRO A 7 14.95 18.19 -5.18
N ALA A 8 15.53 17.39 -6.09
CA ALA A 8 14.81 16.33 -6.80
C ALA A 8 14.31 15.25 -5.84
N ALA A 9 15.13 14.82 -4.88
CA ALA A 9 14.74 13.83 -3.87
C ALA A 9 13.64 14.36 -2.94
N GLN A 10 13.72 15.64 -2.52
CA GLN A 10 12.67 16.30 -1.74
C GLN A 10 11.32 16.33 -2.49
N GLN A 11 11.35 16.70 -3.76
CA GLN A 11 10.15 16.77 -4.58
C GLN A 11 9.53 15.38 -4.79
N ALA A 12 10.36 14.36 -5.05
CA ALA A 12 9.90 12.98 -5.19
C ALA A 12 9.28 12.46 -3.88
N ALA A 13 9.96 12.65 -2.75
CA ALA A 13 9.45 12.28 -1.42
C ALA A 13 8.11 12.96 -1.12
N GLY A 14 7.99 14.27 -1.40
CA GLY A 14 6.74 15.01 -1.21
C GLY A 14 5.61 14.57 -2.15
N ARG A 15 5.90 14.14 -3.38
CA ARG A 15 4.91 13.52 -4.27
C ARG A 15 4.43 12.18 -3.71
N MET A 16 5.36 11.32 -3.31
CA MET A 16 5.02 10.01 -2.74
C MET A 16 4.22 10.14 -1.42
N SER A 17 4.60 11.05 -0.52
CA SER A 17 3.84 11.31 0.72
C SER A 17 2.37 11.65 0.48
N ARG A 18 2.05 12.29 -0.65
CA ARG A 18 0.66 12.62 -1.01
C ARG A 18 -0.11 11.46 -1.63
N GLN A 19 0.56 10.59 -2.39
CA GLN A 19 -0.09 9.50 -3.13
C GLN A 19 -0.25 8.22 -2.30
N LEU A 20 0.66 7.97 -1.34
CA LEU A 20 0.66 6.74 -0.56
C LEU A 20 -0.60 6.52 0.29
N PRO A 21 -1.18 7.53 0.97
CA PRO A 21 -2.39 7.32 1.74
C PRO A 21 -3.55 6.78 0.89
N ASP A 22 -3.77 7.36 -0.30
CA ASP A 22 -4.82 6.93 -1.22
C ASP A 22 -4.60 5.50 -1.71
N LEU A 23 -3.35 5.14 -2.00
CA LEU A 23 -3.00 3.78 -2.42
C LEU A 23 -3.17 2.76 -1.29
N GLN A 24 -2.81 3.12 -0.04
CA GLN A 24 -3.04 2.28 1.14
C GLN A 24 -4.54 2.07 1.40
N ALA A 25 -5.34 3.13 1.29
CA ALA A 25 -6.79 3.08 1.41
C ALA A 25 -7.40 2.18 0.33
N THR A 26 -7.00 2.39 -0.93
CA THR A 26 -7.44 1.57 -2.07
C THR A 26 -7.09 0.09 -1.86
N THR A 27 -5.87 -0.22 -1.43
CA THR A 27 -5.42 -1.59 -1.15
C THR A 27 -6.27 -2.23 -0.05
N THR A 28 -6.55 -1.51 1.02
CA THR A 28 -7.41 -1.98 2.12
C THR A 28 -8.85 -2.22 1.65
N ASN A 29 -9.39 -1.32 0.82
CA ASN A 29 -10.73 -1.45 0.26
C ASN A 29 -10.84 -2.67 -0.66
N LEU A 30 -9.83 -2.94 -1.51
CA LEU A 30 -9.81 -4.13 -2.35
C LEU A 30 -9.80 -5.42 -1.52
N ILE A 31 -9.03 -5.46 -0.43
CA ILE A 31 -9.05 -6.58 0.53
C ILE A 31 -10.46 -6.78 1.10
N ASN A 32 -11.09 -5.70 1.56
CA ASN A 32 -12.42 -5.77 2.16
C ASN A 32 -13.48 -6.26 1.17
N HIS A 33 -13.52 -5.69 -0.04
CA HIS A 33 -14.47 -6.10 -1.08
C HIS A 33 -14.23 -7.53 -1.56
N GLY A 34 -12.97 -7.94 -1.73
CA GLY A 34 -12.65 -9.31 -2.09
C GLY A 34 -13.04 -10.31 -1.00
N ASN A 35 -12.89 -9.95 0.29
CA ASN A 35 -13.38 -10.76 1.41
C ASN A 35 -14.92 -10.87 1.39
N THR A 36 -15.64 -9.79 1.06
CA THR A 36 -17.10 -9.84 0.86
C THR A 36 -17.46 -10.81 -0.27
N LEU A 37 -16.74 -10.78 -1.40
CA LEU A 37 -16.95 -11.74 -2.50
C LEU A 37 -16.52 -13.16 -2.13
N ALA A 38 -15.58 -13.32 -1.21
CA ALA A 38 -15.14 -14.63 -0.75
C ALA A 38 -16.08 -15.25 0.29
N ASP A 39 -17.01 -14.49 0.87
CA ASP A 39 -17.98 -15.02 1.83
C ASP A 39 -19.08 -15.82 1.10
N PRO A 40 -19.28 -17.12 1.42
CA PRO A 40 -20.34 -17.93 0.83
C PRO A 40 -21.76 -17.45 1.17
N ARG A 41 -21.93 -16.57 2.16
CA ARG A 41 -23.24 -16.01 2.50
C ARG A 41 -23.71 -14.95 1.52
N ASN A 42 -22.80 -14.33 0.76
CA ASN A 42 -23.11 -13.21 -0.13
C ASN A 42 -23.50 -13.67 -1.55
N TRP A 43 -22.95 -14.78 -2.02
CA TRP A 43 -23.32 -15.43 -3.27
C TRP A 43 -22.77 -16.86 -3.28
N GLU A 44 -23.36 -17.75 -4.06
CA GLU A 44 -22.96 -19.16 -4.15
C GLU A 44 -23.02 -19.70 -5.58
N GLY A 45 -22.36 -20.84 -5.79
CA GLY A 45 -22.33 -21.56 -7.06
C GLY A 45 -20.90 -21.80 -7.59
N PRO A 46 -20.76 -22.50 -8.74
CA PRO A 46 -19.46 -22.99 -9.21
C PRO A 46 -18.42 -21.87 -9.40
N LYS A 47 -18.81 -20.70 -9.90
CA LYS A 47 -17.89 -19.56 -10.09
C LYS A 47 -17.45 -18.94 -8.77
N ALA A 48 -18.34 -18.91 -7.78
CA ALA A 48 -18.04 -18.37 -6.46
C ALA A 48 -17.06 -19.28 -5.71
N GLN A 49 -17.23 -20.60 -5.85
CA GLN A 49 -16.29 -21.60 -5.36
C GLN A 49 -14.91 -21.45 -6.01
N VAL A 50 -14.84 -21.29 -7.34
CA VAL A 50 -13.57 -21.05 -8.06
C VAL A 50 -12.91 -19.76 -7.56
N PHE A 51 -13.68 -18.67 -7.42
CA PHE A 51 -13.14 -17.41 -6.91
C PHE A 51 -12.48 -17.60 -5.54
N ARG A 52 -13.17 -18.23 -4.58
CA ARG A 52 -12.64 -18.45 -3.22
C ARG A 52 -11.49 -19.43 -3.14
N ALA A 53 -11.54 -20.49 -3.95
CA ALA A 53 -10.57 -21.58 -3.86
C ALA A 53 -9.29 -21.29 -4.66
N GLN A 54 -9.39 -20.52 -5.75
CA GLN A 54 -8.29 -20.40 -6.73
C GLN A 54 -7.86 -18.96 -6.99
N VAL A 55 -8.78 -17.99 -6.96
CA VAL A 55 -8.45 -16.61 -7.37
C VAL A 55 -8.12 -15.73 -6.17
N TRP A 56 -9.04 -15.68 -5.19
CA TRP A 56 -8.96 -14.74 -4.08
C TRP A 56 -7.76 -14.95 -3.17
N PRO A 57 -7.38 -16.18 -2.77
CA PRO A 57 -6.28 -16.38 -1.82
C PRO A 57 -4.95 -15.79 -2.29
N GLU A 58 -4.59 -15.98 -3.57
CA GLU A 58 -3.36 -15.46 -4.14
C GLU A 58 -3.38 -13.93 -4.22
N VAL A 59 -4.49 -13.36 -4.70
CA VAL A 59 -4.67 -11.91 -4.80
C VAL A 59 -4.66 -11.25 -3.40
N GLN A 60 -5.33 -11.87 -2.43
CA GLN A 60 -5.37 -11.38 -1.05
C GLN A 60 -3.97 -11.37 -0.42
N SER A 61 -3.16 -12.40 -0.66
CA SER A 61 -1.78 -12.45 -0.19
C SER A 61 -0.98 -11.28 -0.79
N ALA A 62 -1.03 -11.10 -2.11
CA ALA A 62 -0.31 -10.02 -2.79
C ALA A 62 -0.75 -8.62 -2.31
N LEU A 63 -2.05 -8.39 -2.09
CA LEU A 63 -2.57 -7.14 -1.55
C LEU A 63 -2.14 -6.91 -0.09
N THR A 64 -2.04 -7.97 0.70
CA THR A 64 -1.58 -7.91 2.10
C THR A 64 -0.10 -7.53 2.15
N ASP A 65 0.72 -8.17 1.30
CA ASP A 65 2.16 -7.86 1.18
C ASP A 65 2.35 -6.42 0.67
N LEU A 66 1.59 -6.01 -0.34
CA LEU A 66 1.61 -4.64 -0.84
C LEU A 66 1.28 -3.64 0.28
N ARG A 67 0.24 -3.89 1.09
CA ARG A 67 -0.13 -3.02 2.22
C ARG A 67 1.03 -2.86 3.21
N THR A 68 1.73 -3.95 3.54
CA THR A 68 2.92 -3.92 4.41
C THR A 68 4.05 -3.10 3.78
N ASN A 69 4.35 -3.34 2.51
CA ASN A 69 5.39 -2.63 1.76
C ASN A 69 5.08 -1.13 1.65
N LEU A 70 3.82 -0.75 1.48
CA LEU A 70 3.40 0.66 1.45
C LEU A 70 3.58 1.34 2.81
N ALA A 71 3.31 0.63 3.92
CA ALA A 71 3.56 1.14 5.26
C ALA A 71 5.08 1.33 5.54
N GLU A 72 5.92 0.40 5.07
CA GLU A 72 7.37 0.55 5.11
C GLU A 72 7.86 1.74 4.29
N LEU A 73 7.36 1.88 3.06
CA LEU A 73 7.69 3.00 2.19
C LEU A 73 7.31 4.35 2.81
N ALA A 74 6.12 4.45 3.42
CA ALA A 74 5.67 5.65 4.12
C ALA A 74 6.61 6.04 5.28
N ARG A 75 7.07 5.05 6.06
CA ARG A 75 8.07 5.27 7.12
C ARG A 75 9.40 5.77 6.55
N GLY A 76 9.88 5.16 5.48
CA GLY A 76 11.12 5.55 4.79
C GLY A 76 11.07 7.00 4.28
N ILE A 77 9.97 7.39 3.64
CA ILE A 77 9.77 8.76 3.14
C ILE A 77 9.71 9.78 4.28
N THR A 78 9.06 9.43 5.39
CA THR A 78 9.01 10.29 6.58
C THR A 78 10.42 10.57 7.11
N GLU A 79 11.28 9.56 7.14
CA GLU A 79 12.68 9.72 7.55
C GLU A 79 13.49 10.57 6.56
N ILE A 80 13.28 10.40 5.25
CA ILE A 80 13.91 11.25 4.22
C ILE A 80 13.52 12.72 4.45
N ASN A 81 12.23 13.00 4.64
CA ASN A 81 11.75 14.36 4.88
C ASN A 81 12.34 14.95 6.16
N ARG A 82 12.41 14.16 7.26
CA ARG A 82 12.98 14.58 8.54
C ARG A 82 14.46 14.95 8.44
N ARG A 83 15.28 14.07 7.83
CA ARG A 83 16.73 14.33 7.64
C ARG A 83 16.99 15.55 6.79
N THR A 84 16.11 15.79 5.82
CA THR A 84 16.25 16.90 4.89
C THR A 84 15.90 18.24 5.54
N ALA A 85 14.83 18.30 6.32
CA ALA A 85 14.49 19.49 7.10
C ALA A 85 15.62 19.89 8.06
N ALA A 86 16.23 18.91 8.75
CA ALA A 86 17.35 19.14 9.66
C ALA A 86 18.68 19.53 8.96
N ALA A 87 18.82 19.26 7.66
CA ALA A 87 20.01 19.65 6.89
C ALA A 87 19.91 21.07 6.31
N GLY A 88 18.70 21.62 6.18
CA GLY A 88 18.42 22.97 5.68
C GLY A 88 18.25 24.03 6.77
N SER A 89 18.17 23.63 8.04
CA SER A 89 18.23 24.47 9.26
C SER A 89 19.65 24.59 9.78
#